data_AF-A0A2V2VU70-F1
#
_entry.id   AF-A0A2V2VU70-F1
#
_cell.length_a   1.000
_cell.length_b   1.000
_cell.length_c   1.000
_cell.angle_alpha   90.00
_cell.angle_beta   90.00
_cell.angle_gamma   90.00
#
_symmetry.space_group_name_H-M   'P 1'
#
loop_
_entity.id
_entity.type
_entity.pdbx_description
1 polymer ?
#
loop_
_entity_poly.entity_id
_entity_poly.type
_entity_poly.pdbx_seq_one_letter_code
_entity_poly.pdbx_strand_id
1 'polypeptide(L)'
;MQASDRYVMMERAARDEMDMEDVHKLYEHCMGNLLRWLVAAAQVKASVHEVTKRLLDAAAEEAGNPTTTSAPICLEGCCESVYNSSWSHVVEVSGGEGTGMEVREGEPQQSWTYRAVGNTLEKDDGVWQSGAERLKLMVLTSEKGWPYSWNRKGVESTRGCYVNCEVDRVWQIVKGDLTEFFCTHGRTDFTPKRRQLIGTPGIGKSMAAGSYLLYQLLQYDVEKLQVAAYSVGGSTT
;
A
#
# COMPACT_ATOMS: atom_id res chain seq x y z
N MET A 1 -0.09 14.63 6.45
CA MET A 1 -0.52 13.77 7.57
C MET A 1 -1.87 14.31 8.03
N GLN A 2 -2.93 13.56 7.79
CA GLN A 2 -4.30 14.01 8.00
C GLN A 2 -4.62 14.09 9.49
N ALA A 3 -5.49 15.04 9.88
CA ALA A 3 -6.07 15.08 11.22
C ALA A 3 -6.68 13.71 11.60
N SER A 4 -7.31 13.01 10.64
CA SER A 4 -7.85 11.65 10.84
C SER A 4 -6.78 10.59 11.14
N ASP A 5 -5.58 10.66 10.54
CA ASP A 5 -4.49 9.72 10.85
C ASP A 5 -3.96 9.95 12.27
N ARG A 6 -3.89 11.22 12.70
CA ARG A 6 -3.49 11.59 14.06
C ARG A 6 -4.52 11.10 15.07
N TYR A 7 -5.82 11.28 14.79
CA TYR A 7 -6.90 10.72 15.59
C TYR A 7 -6.78 9.19 15.68
N VAL A 8 -6.54 8.47 14.57
CA VAL A 8 -6.40 7.01 14.59
C VAL A 8 -5.14 6.53 15.31
N MET A 9 -4.01 7.24 15.19
CA MET A 9 -2.79 6.90 15.93
C MET A 9 -2.90 7.18 17.43
N MET A 10 -3.46 8.34 17.80
CA MET A 10 -3.72 8.68 19.20
C MET A 10 -4.76 7.77 19.82
N GLU A 11 -5.75 7.34 19.04
CA GLU A 11 -6.72 6.36 19.47
C GLU A 11 -6.09 4.99 19.71
N ARG A 12 -5.17 4.54 18.85
CA ARG A 12 -4.42 3.29 19.07
C ARG A 12 -3.55 3.38 20.33
N ALA A 13 -2.80 4.46 20.48
CA ALA A 13 -1.96 4.68 21.67
C ALA A 13 -2.80 4.75 22.95
N ALA A 14 -3.91 5.49 22.94
CA ALA A 14 -4.83 5.55 24.07
C ALA A 14 -5.40 4.16 24.39
N ARG A 15 -5.83 3.38 23.38
CA ARG A 15 -6.35 2.01 23.59
C ARG A 15 -5.31 1.06 24.17
N ASP A 16 -4.04 1.19 23.79
CA ASP A 16 -2.95 0.36 24.32
C ASP A 16 -2.64 0.68 25.80
N GLU A 17 -2.96 1.89 26.27
CA GLU A 17 -2.76 2.34 27.66
C GLU A 17 -4.03 2.22 28.55
N MET A 18 -5.17 1.84 27.97
CA MET A 18 -6.46 1.74 28.64
C MET A 18 -6.68 0.39 29.34
N ASP A 19 -7.37 0.42 30.47
CA ASP A 19 -7.87 -0.79 31.11
C ASP A 19 -8.96 -1.44 30.24
N MET A 20 -8.91 -2.77 30.11
CA MET A 20 -9.86 -3.56 29.31
C MET A 20 -11.31 -3.40 29.76
N GLU A 21 -11.56 -3.12 31.05
CA GLU A 21 -12.91 -2.86 31.58
C GLU A 21 -13.48 -1.54 31.04
N ASP A 22 -12.64 -0.50 30.92
CA ASP A 22 -13.02 0.78 30.35
C ASP A 22 -13.24 0.69 28.84
N VAL A 23 -12.44 -0.12 28.13
CA VAL A 23 -12.64 -0.42 26.70
C VAL A 23 -14.01 -1.07 26.47
N HIS A 24 -14.41 -2.00 27.33
CA HIS A 24 -15.72 -2.66 27.25
C HIS A 24 -16.88 -1.67 27.45
N LYS A 25 -16.81 -0.80 28.48
CA LYS A 25 -17.83 0.22 28.75
C LYS A 25 -17.97 1.23 27.61
N LEU A 26 -16.85 1.62 27.00
CA LEU A 26 -16.84 2.48 25.82
C LEU A 26 -17.49 1.78 24.62
N TYR A 27 -17.24 0.48 24.43
CA TYR A 27 -17.87 -0.30 23.36
C TYR A 27 -19.39 -0.43 23.55
N GLU A 28 -19.87 -0.68 24.77
CA GLU A 28 -21.31 -0.71 25.11
C GLU A 28 -22.01 0.61 24.79
N HIS A 29 -21.31 1.74 24.96
CA HIS A 29 -21.80 3.07 24.59
C HIS A 29 -21.49 3.48 23.15
N CYS A 30 -21.03 2.53 22.32
CA CYS A 30 -20.63 2.72 20.92
C CYS A 30 -19.51 3.77 20.71
N MET A 31 -18.65 4.01 21.69
CA MET A 31 -17.61 5.05 21.68
C MET A 31 -16.36 4.60 20.91
N GLY A 32 -16.52 4.35 19.61
CA GLY A 32 -15.49 3.75 18.76
C GLY A 32 -14.45 4.69 18.15
N ASN A 33 -14.42 5.98 18.53
CA ASN A 33 -13.35 6.93 18.16
C ASN A 33 -13.31 8.17 19.06
N LEU A 34 -12.18 8.89 19.05
CA LEU A 34 -11.93 10.10 19.85
C LEU A 34 -12.89 11.27 19.52
N LEU A 35 -13.39 11.36 18.28
CA LEU A 35 -14.38 12.36 17.90
C LEU A 35 -15.72 12.14 18.59
N ARG A 36 -16.14 10.88 18.76
CA ARG A 36 -17.34 10.54 19.55
C ARG A 36 -17.11 10.84 21.02
N TRP A 37 -15.90 10.59 21.56
CA TRP A 37 -15.55 10.92 22.95
C TRP A 37 -15.71 12.41 23.27
N LEU A 38 -15.30 13.30 22.36
CA LEU A 38 -15.47 14.74 22.53
C LEU A 38 -16.94 15.15 22.77
N VAL A 39 -17.88 14.49 22.08
CA VAL A 39 -19.32 14.80 22.12
C VAL A 39 -20.09 13.85 23.07
N ALA A 40 -19.39 13.02 23.85
CA ALA A 40 -20.03 12.05 24.74
C ALA A 40 -20.83 12.72 25.86
N ALA A 41 -21.99 12.15 26.19
CA ALA A 41 -22.78 12.59 27.33
C ALA A 41 -22.02 12.42 28.65
N ALA A 42 -22.25 13.30 29.63
CA ALA A 42 -21.55 13.28 30.92
C ALA A 42 -21.67 11.93 31.65
N GLN A 43 -22.79 11.23 31.48
CA GLN A 43 -23.00 9.88 32.04
C GLN A 43 -22.05 8.83 31.44
N VAL A 44 -21.72 8.92 30.15
CA VAL A 44 -20.76 8.03 29.47
C VAL A 44 -19.33 8.39 29.85
N LYS A 45 -19.02 9.68 30.06
CA LYS A 45 -17.70 10.10 30.56
C LYS A 45 -17.47 9.70 32.02
N ALA A 46 -18.54 9.53 32.80
CA ALA A 46 -18.49 9.14 34.21
C ALA A 46 -18.43 7.61 34.43
N SER A 47 -18.71 6.79 33.41
CA SER A 47 -18.63 5.32 33.53
C SER A 47 -17.21 4.77 33.40
N VAL A 48 -16.29 5.58 32.89
CA VAL A 48 -14.88 5.26 32.62
C VAL A 48 -13.99 5.72 33.77
N HIS A 49 -12.90 5.00 34.05
CA HIS A 49 -11.97 5.38 35.11
C HIS A 49 -11.33 6.76 34.83
N GLU A 50 -11.19 7.58 35.88
CA GLU A 50 -10.60 8.93 35.80
C GLU A 50 -9.23 9.00 35.09
N VAL A 51 -8.42 7.94 35.13
CA VAL A 51 -7.14 7.86 34.41
C VAL A 51 -7.37 7.77 32.89
N THR A 52 -8.21 6.84 32.46
CA THR A 52 -8.61 6.66 31.06
C THR A 52 -9.30 7.91 30.50
N LYS A 53 -10.15 8.55 31.30
CA LYS A 53 -10.80 9.82 30.96
C LYS A 53 -9.78 10.93 30.69
N ARG A 54 -8.78 11.10 31.56
CA ARG A 54 -7.69 12.08 31.36
C ARG A 54 -6.86 11.80 30.12
N LEU A 55 -6.58 10.52 29.83
CA LEU A 55 -5.87 10.10 28.61
C LEU A 55 -6.67 10.46 27.35
N LEU A 56 -7.98 10.15 27.33
CA LEU A 56 -8.86 10.44 26.20
C LEU A 56 -9.08 11.94 26.01
N ASP A 57 -9.23 12.72 27.08
CA ASP A 57 -9.35 14.17 27.02
C ASP A 57 -8.05 14.83 26.51
N ALA A 58 -6.88 14.37 26.98
CA ALA A 58 -5.58 14.86 26.50
C ALA A 58 -5.34 14.50 25.02
N ALA A 59 -5.65 13.27 24.62
CA ALA A 59 -5.54 12.84 23.23
C ALA A 59 -6.47 13.64 22.31
N ALA A 60 -7.67 13.99 22.78
CA ALA A 60 -8.63 14.76 22.01
C ALA A 60 -8.26 16.25 21.91
N GLU A 61 -7.71 16.85 22.98
CA GLU A 61 -7.17 18.21 22.97
C GLU A 61 -5.98 18.32 22.01
N GLU A 62 -5.06 17.35 22.07
CA GLU A 62 -3.90 17.30 21.19
C GLU A 62 -4.28 17.10 19.72
N ALA A 63 -5.30 16.28 19.44
CA ALA A 63 -5.86 16.11 18.10
C ALA A 63 -6.66 17.35 17.61
N GLY A 64 -7.10 18.22 18.52
CA GLY A 64 -7.79 19.48 18.26
C GLY A 64 -6.86 20.68 17.99
N ASN A 65 -5.56 20.58 18.30
CA ASN A 65 -4.61 21.68 18.12
C ASN A 65 -4.25 21.89 16.63
N PRO A 66 -4.60 23.06 16.02
CA PRO A 66 -4.46 23.31 14.58
C PRO A 66 -3.03 23.62 14.12
N THR A 67 -2.07 23.73 15.04
CA THR A 67 -0.69 24.18 14.77
C THR A 67 0.12 23.21 13.88
N THR A 68 -0.39 22.01 13.61
CA THR A 68 0.20 21.02 12.69
C THR A 68 -0.82 20.49 11.68
N THR A 69 -1.87 21.26 11.38
CA THR A 69 -2.84 20.91 10.34
C THR A 69 -2.36 21.44 9.00
N SER A 70 -1.42 20.73 8.37
CA SER A 70 -1.38 20.78 6.91
C SER A 70 -2.67 20.13 6.45
N ALA A 71 -3.62 20.90 5.92
CA ALA A 71 -4.82 20.36 5.29
C ALA A 71 -4.44 19.17 4.41
N PRO A 72 -5.21 18.07 4.39
CA PRO A 72 -5.00 17.05 3.36
C PRO A 72 -4.99 17.77 2.03
N ILE A 73 -3.83 17.75 1.37
CA ILE A 73 -3.78 18.08 -0.04
C ILE A 73 -4.49 16.90 -0.69
N CYS A 74 -5.80 17.05 -0.91
CA CYS A 74 -6.52 16.16 -1.79
C CYS A 74 -5.89 16.36 -3.17
N LEU A 75 -4.97 15.47 -3.52
CA LEU A 75 -4.38 15.44 -4.84
C LEU A 75 -5.43 14.86 -5.79
N GLU A 76 -6.32 15.74 -6.25
CA GLU A 76 -7.41 15.39 -7.14
C GLU A 76 -6.88 14.70 -8.40
N GLY A 77 -7.49 13.57 -8.75
CA GLY A 77 -7.14 12.76 -9.92
C GLY A 77 -5.77 12.04 -9.85
N CYS A 78 -5.07 12.02 -8.72
CA CYS A 78 -3.82 11.27 -8.59
C CYS A 78 -4.04 9.74 -8.58
N CYS A 79 -5.08 9.25 -7.89
CA CYS A 79 -5.47 7.84 -7.96
C CYS A 79 -5.93 7.45 -9.37
N GLU A 80 -6.71 8.31 -10.01
CA GLU A 80 -7.17 8.12 -11.40
C GLU A 80 -5.98 8.09 -12.38
N SER A 81 -4.99 8.96 -12.21
CA SER A 81 -3.76 8.93 -13.01
C SER A 81 -2.95 7.65 -12.83
N VAL A 82 -2.92 7.09 -11.61
CA VAL A 82 -2.30 5.78 -11.39
C VAL A 82 -3.12 4.71 -12.10
N TYR A 83 -4.44 4.69 -11.94
CA TYR A 83 -5.32 3.72 -12.60
C TYR A 83 -5.17 3.74 -14.13
N ASN A 84 -5.11 4.95 -14.73
CA ASN A 84 -4.96 5.16 -16.17
C ASN A 84 -3.50 5.14 -16.66
N SER A 85 -2.57 4.56 -15.90
CA SER A 85 -1.16 4.49 -16.31
C SER A 85 -0.99 3.66 -17.59
N SER A 86 -0.16 4.16 -18.52
CA SER A 86 0.17 3.45 -19.75
C SER A 86 1.33 2.47 -19.55
N TRP A 87 1.28 1.36 -20.28
CA TRP A 87 2.32 0.34 -20.26
C TRP A 87 3.35 0.56 -21.36
N SER A 88 4.60 0.25 -21.04
CA SER A 88 5.67 0.03 -22.00
C SER A 88 6.60 -1.05 -21.46
N HIS A 89 7.35 -1.71 -22.32
CA HIS A 89 8.26 -2.77 -21.89
C HIS A 89 9.54 -2.80 -22.72
N VAL A 90 10.60 -3.32 -22.12
CA VAL A 90 11.92 -3.46 -22.72
C VAL A 90 12.19 -4.94 -22.94
N VAL A 91 12.43 -5.31 -24.20
CA VAL A 91 12.82 -6.66 -24.59
C VAL A 91 14.27 -6.69 -25.05
N GLU A 92 14.96 -7.77 -24.70
CA GLU A 92 16.24 -8.13 -25.28
C GLU A 92 15.99 -8.92 -26.56
N VAL A 93 16.51 -8.41 -27.68
CA VAL A 93 16.39 -9.02 -29.01
C VAL A 93 17.77 -9.52 -29.43
N SER A 94 17.87 -10.81 -29.77
CA SER A 94 19.10 -11.39 -30.31
C SER A 94 19.16 -11.17 -31.82
N GLY A 95 20.06 -10.30 -32.27
CA GLY A 95 20.38 -10.08 -33.69
C GLY A 95 21.70 -10.74 -34.11
N GLY A 96 21.94 -10.82 -35.41
CA GLY A 96 23.17 -11.41 -35.99
C GLY A 96 24.46 -10.64 -35.65
N GLU A 97 24.37 -9.36 -35.30
CA GLU A 97 25.52 -8.50 -34.93
C GLU A 97 25.65 -8.26 -33.41
N GLY A 98 24.75 -8.81 -32.59
CA GLY A 98 24.78 -8.64 -31.14
C GLY A 98 23.40 -8.61 -30.49
N THR A 99 23.40 -8.52 -29.17
CA THR A 99 22.18 -8.45 -28.36
C THR A 99 21.77 -6.99 -28.18
N GLY A 100 20.60 -6.62 -28.72
CA GLY A 100 20.02 -5.28 -28.60
C GLY A 100 18.92 -5.21 -27.55
N MET A 101 18.62 -4.00 -27.08
CA MET A 101 17.42 -3.73 -26.27
C MET A 101 16.44 -2.89 -27.09
N GLU A 102 15.20 -3.33 -27.16
CA GLU A 102 14.10 -2.64 -27.86
C GLU A 102 13.03 -2.24 -26.84
N VAL A 103 12.51 -1.02 -26.97
CA VAL A 103 11.38 -0.53 -26.17
C VAL A 103 10.11 -0.65 -27.00
N ARG A 104 9.09 -1.27 -26.42
CA ARG A 104 7.78 -1.48 -27.05
C ARG A 104 6.69 -0.86 -26.18
N GLU A 105 5.69 -0.31 -26.85
CA GLU A 105 4.50 0.23 -26.18
C GLU A 105 3.51 -0.91 -25.84
N GLY A 106 2.77 -0.75 -24.75
CA GLY A 106 1.78 -1.71 -24.27
C GLY A 106 2.34 -2.74 -23.29
N GLU A 107 1.42 -3.55 -22.75
CA GLU A 107 1.73 -4.65 -21.85
C GLU A 107 2.46 -5.77 -22.63
N PRO A 108 3.51 -6.39 -22.07
CA PRO A 108 4.17 -7.49 -22.75
C PRO A 108 3.22 -8.68 -22.91
N GLN A 109 3.27 -9.35 -24.08
CA GLN A 109 2.45 -10.53 -24.34
C GLN A 109 2.75 -11.70 -23.40
N GLN A 110 3.98 -11.78 -22.90
CA GLN A 110 4.43 -12.79 -21.96
C GLN A 110 5.16 -12.14 -20.79
N SER A 111 4.65 -12.37 -19.57
CA SER A 111 5.30 -11.97 -18.32
C SER A 111 6.47 -12.90 -17.98
N TRP A 112 7.22 -12.60 -16.93
CA TRP A 112 8.21 -13.54 -16.40
C TRP A 112 7.54 -14.83 -15.93
N THR A 113 8.26 -15.94 -16.12
CA THR A 113 7.89 -17.26 -15.62
C THR A 113 8.47 -17.47 -14.24
N TYR A 114 7.69 -18.10 -13.37
CA TYR A 114 8.09 -18.41 -12.00
C TYR A 114 7.82 -19.87 -11.67
N ARG A 115 8.73 -20.48 -10.91
CA ARG A 115 8.57 -21.80 -10.31
C ARG A 115 8.34 -21.66 -8.81
N ALA A 116 7.45 -22.50 -8.27
CA ALA A 116 7.22 -22.54 -6.82
C ALA A 116 8.37 -23.25 -6.13
N VAL A 117 8.97 -22.58 -5.13
CA VAL A 117 10.02 -23.15 -4.26
C VAL A 117 9.59 -22.94 -2.81
N GLY A 118 9.01 -23.98 -2.23
CA GLY A 118 8.37 -23.92 -0.91
C GLY A 118 7.25 -22.87 -0.88
N ASN A 119 7.33 -21.92 0.04
CA ASN A 119 6.39 -20.81 0.18
C ASN A 119 6.78 -19.56 -0.64
N THR A 120 7.73 -19.70 -1.56
CA THR A 120 8.28 -18.60 -2.36
C THR A 120 8.22 -18.91 -3.85
N LEU A 121 8.44 -17.87 -4.66
CA LEU A 121 8.57 -18.00 -6.10
C LEU A 121 10.03 -17.73 -6.48
N GLU A 122 10.56 -18.51 -7.41
CA GLU A 122 11.81 -18.22 -8.07
C GLU A 122 11.54 -17.96 -9.55
N LYS A 123 12.29 -17.03 -10.13
CA LYS A 123 12.26 -16.83 -11.58
C LYS A 123 12.68 -18.13 -12.26
N ASP A 124 11.85 -18.62 -13.17
CA ASP A 124 12.14 -19.82 -13.95
C ASP A 124 12.83 -19.42 -15.26
N ASP A 125 14.15 -19.29 -15.19
CA ASP A 125 15.02 -19.01 -16.34
C ASP A 125 15.91 -20.21 -16.74
N GLY A 126 15.54 -21.41 -16.28
CA GLY A 126 16.30 -22.65 -16.49
C GLY A 126 16.36 -23.11 -17.95
N VAL A 127 15.53 -22.56 -18.84
CA VAL A 127 15.59 -22.85 -20.27
C VAL A 127 16.28 -21.68 -20.97
N TRP A 128 17.59 -21.79 -21.13
CA TRP A 128 18.43 -20.89 -21.92
C TRP A 128 18.08 -21.04 -23.42
N GLN A 129 16.89 -20.60 -23.83
CA GLN A 129 16.56 -20.53 -25.26
C GLN A 129 17.27 -19.31 -25.84
N SER A 130 18.41 -19.57 -26.47
CA SER A 130 19.08 -18.62 -27.35
C SER A 130 18.14 -18.29 -28.52
N GLY A 131 17.77 -17.03 -28.71
CA GLY A 131 16.97 -16.60 -29.86
C GLY A 131 15.59 -16.01 -29.54
N ALA A 132 15.02 -16.30 -28.36
CA ALA A 132 13.71 -15.76 -27.96
C ALA A 132 13.84 -14.34 -27.39
N GLU A 133 12.89 -13.47 -27.70
CA GLU A 133 12.78 -12.14 -27.09
C GLU A 133 12.62 -12.27 -25.57
N ARG A 134 13.43 -11.54 -24.80
CA ARG A 134 13.41 -11.63 -23.33
C ARG A 134 12.96 -10.34 -22.69
N LEU A 135 11.86 -10.40 -21.96
CA LEU A 135 11.40 -9.27 -21.14
C LEU A 135 12.45 -8.94 -20.06
N LYS A 136 12.95 -7.70 -20.09
CA LYS A 136 13.92 -7.18 -19.11
C LYS A 136 13.29 -6.25 -18.10
N LEU A 137 12.34 -5.44 -18.55
CA LEU A 137 11.73 -4.40 -17.73
C LEU A 137 10.34 -4.06 -18.25
N MET A 138 9.40 -3.83 -17.35
CA MET A 138 8.14 -3.16 -17.66
C MET A 138 8.16 -1.75 -17.05
N VAL A 139 7.46 -0.83 -17.68
CA VAL A 139 7.36 0.56 -17.26
C VAL A 139 5.91 0.97 -17.26
N LEU A 140 5.43 1.46 -16.13
CA LEU A 140 4.13 2.11 -16.00
C LEU A 140 4.33 3.63 -15.97
N THR A 141 3.66 4.34 -16.86
CA THR A 141 3.76 5.80 -16.96
C THR A 141 2.47 6.45 -16.52
N SER A 142 2.54 7.24 -15.43
CA SER A 142 1.43 8.02 -14.87
C SER A 142 1.63 9.50 -15.19
N GLU A 143 0.59 10.18 -15.68
CA GLU A 143 0.63 11.60 -16.04
C GLU A 143 0.99 12.50 -14.84
N LYS A 144 0.32 12.26 -13.71
CA LYS A 144 0.56 12.95 -12.42
C LYS A 144 1.66 12.30 -11.59
N GLY A 145 2.33 11.28 -12.12
CA GLY A 145 3.38 10.52 -11.45
C GLY A 145 2.89 9.61 -10.33
N TRP A 146 3.84 9.13 -9.53
CA TRP A 146 3.61 8.07 -8.54
C TRP A 146 3.53 8.58 -7.10
N PRO A 147 2.76 7.93 -6.21
CA PRO A 147 2.54 8.33 -4.83
C PRO A 147 3.80 8.66 -4.02
N TYR A 148 4.88 7.92 -4.28
CA TYR A 148 6.17 8.14 -3.60
C TYR A 148 6.76 9.53 -3.89
N SER A 149 6.42 10.12 -5.05
CA SER A 149 6.99 11.38 -5.53
C SER A 149 6.09 12.60 -5.32
N TRP A 150 4.80 12.42 -5.02
CA TRP A 150 3.82 13.53 -4.90
C TRP A 150 4.14 14.56 -3.81
N ASN A 151 4.85 14.16 -2.75
CA ASN A 151 5.12 15.03 -1.59
C ASN A 151 6.49 15.73 -1.63
N ARG A 152 7.27 15.60 -2.72
CA ARG A 152 8.53 16.34 -2.87
C ARG A 152 8.27 17.75 -3.41
N LYS A 153 8.17 18.73 -2.50
CA LYS A 153 8.10 20.16 -2.87
C LYS A 153 9.24 20.52 -3.85
N GLY A 154 8.88 21.08 -5.01
CA GLY A 154 9.83 21.61 -5.99
C GLY A 154 10.50 20.59 -6.92
N VAL A 155 10.09 19.32 -6.89
CA VAL A 155 10.58 18.28 -7.80
C VAL A 155 9.41 17.74 -8.62
N GLU A 156 9.59 17.64 -9.94
CA GLU A 156 8.61 16.99 -10.80
C GLU A 156 8.34 15.56 -10.33
N SER A 157 7.07 15.19 -10.23
CA SER A 157 6.69 13.83 -9.83
C SER A 157 7.23 12.83 -10.85
N THR A 158 7.87 11.77 -10.36
CA THR A 158 8.40 10.74 -11.25
C THR A 158 7.23 10.06 -11.95
N ARG A 159 7.22 10.14 -13.29
CA ARG A 159 6.14 9.61 -14.12
C ARG A 159 6.26 8.11 -14.37
N GLY A 160 7.49 7.59 -14.45
CA GLY A 160 7.76 6.18 -14.68
C GLY A 160 7.86 5.37 -13.37
N CYS A 161 7.22 4.21 -13.34
CA CYS A 161 7.44 3.15 -12.38
C CYS A 161 8.08 1.96 -13.11
N TYR A 162 9.30 1.61 -12.70
CA TYR A 162 10.09 0.55 -13.33
C TYR A 162 9.87 -0.77 -12.61
N VAL A 163 9.37 -1.76 -13.32
CA VAL A 163 9.00 -3.08 -12.80
C VAL A 163 9.93 -4.12 -13.42
N ASN A 164 10.74 -4.75 -12.58
CA ASN A 164 11.57 -5.89 -12.97
C ASN A 164 10.93 -7.20 -12.49
N CYS A 165 11.58 -8.33 -12.76
CA CYS A 165 11.10 -9.64 -12.33
C CYS A 165 10.96 -9.77 -10.81
N GLU A 166 11.73 -9.03 -10.01
CA GLU A 166 11.62 -9.05 -8.54
C GLU A 166 10.37 -8.32 -8.06
N VAL A 167 10.05 -7.19 -8.69
CA VAL A 167 8.85 -6.42 -8.38
C VAL A 167 7.59 -7.18 -8.83
N ASP A 168 7.60 -7.75 -10.03
CA ASP A 168 6.50 -8.60 -10.49
C ASP A 168 6.32 -9.83 -9.60
N ARG A 169 7.42 -10.43 -9.14
CA ARG A 169 7.36 -11.55 -8.19
C ARG A 169 6.64 -11.18 -6.89
N VAL A 170 6.86 -9.97 -6.36
CA VAL A 170 6.14 -9.49 -5.17
C VAL A 170 4.64 -9.44 -5.45
N TRP A 171 4.24 -8.96 -6.63
CA TRP A 171 2.84 -8.97 -7.03
C TRP A 171 2.29 -10.40 -7.16
N GLN A 172 3.01 -11.34 -7.77
CA GLN A 172 2.54 -12.74 -7.87
C GLN A 172 2.29 -13.37 -6.50
N ILE A 173 3.12 -13.06 -5.50
CA ILE A 173 2.90 -13.51 -4.11
C ILE A 173 1.63 -12.88 -3.52
N VAL A 174 1.46 -11.56 -3.66
CA VAL A 174 0.28 -10.85 -3.15
C VAL A 174 -0.99 -11.33 -3.86
N LYS A 175 -0.93 -11.55 -5.18
CA LYS A 175 -2.03 -12.11 -5.97
C LYS A 175 -2.42 -13.50 -5.48
N GLY A 176 -1.45 -14.35 -5.16
CA GLY A 176 -1.71 -15.66 -4.54
C GLY A 176 -2.43 -15.54 -3.19
N ASP A 177 -2.01 -14.61 -2.33
CA ASP A 177 -2.68 -14.33 -1.05
C ASP A 177 -4.11 -13.81 -1.26
N LEU A 178 -4.33 -12.93 -2.23
CA LEU A 178 -5.66 -12.41 -2.56
C LEU A 178 -6.57 -13.52 -3.11
N THR A 179 -6.05 -14.39 -3.98
CA THR A 179 -6.78 -15.54 -4.48
C THR A 179 -7.17 -16.47 -3.34
N GLU A 180 -6.26 -16.79 -2.42
CA GLU A 180 -6.56 -17.60 -1.23
C GLU A 180 -7.59 -16.90 -0.32
N PHE A 181 -7.47 -15.58 -0.12
CA PHE A 181 -8.37 -14.77 0.69
C PHE A 181 -9.81 -14.75 0.13
N PHE A 182 -9.97 -14.63 -1.19
CA PHE A 182 -11.28 -14.55 -1.84
C PHE A 182 -11.83 -15.91 -2.30
N CYS A 183 -11.13 -17.02 -2.05
CA CYS A 183 -11.61 -18.35 -2.41
C CYS A 183 -12.86 -18.72 -1.57
N THR A 184 -13.95 -19.05 -2.27
CA THR A 184 -15.25 -19.42 -1.69
C THR A 184 -15.25 -20.81 -1.03
N HIS A 185 -14.18 -21.60 -1.17
CA HIS A 185 -14.10 -22.98 -0.69
C HIS A 185 -13.75 -23.03 0.81
N GLY A 186 -14.73 -22.71 1.67
CA GLY A 186 -14.98 -23.35 2.96
C GLY A 186 -13.87 -23.42 4.01
N ARG A 187 -12.72 -22.75 3.84
CA ARG A 187 -11.72 -22.64 4.89
C ARG A 187 -12.00 -21.36 5.66
N THR A 188 -12.83 -21.48 6.69
CA THR A 188 -13.29 -20.42 7.59
C THR A 188 -12.18 -19.64 8.31
N ASP A 189 -10.90 -19.94 8.03
CA ASP A 189 -9.78 -19.57 8.88
C ASP A 189 -8.68 -18.81 8.12
N PHE A 190 -8.93 -18.31 6.91
CA PHE A 190 -7.92 -17.50 6.23
C PHE A 190 -7.79 -16.12 6.89
N THR A 191 -6.77 -16.00 7.75
CA THR A 191 -6.40 -14.73 8.38
C THR A 191 -5.52 -13.93 7.41
N PRO A 192 -5.78 -12.62 7.19
CA PRO A 192 -4.94 -11.78 6.33
C PRO A 192 -3.46 -11.92 6.69
N LYS A 193 -2.65 -12.38 5.73
CA LYS A 193 -1.21 -12.55 5.95
C LYS A 193 -0.51 -11.20 5.90
N ARG A 194 0.15 -10.82 7.00
CA ARG A 194 1.04 -9.65 7.00
C ARG A 194 2.32 -9.99 6.24
N ARG A 195 2.54 -9.32 5.11
CA ARG A 195 3.79 -9.43 4.32
C ARG A 195 4.72 -8.26 4.65
N GLN A 196 6.02 -8.53 4.74
CA GLN A 196 7.06 -7.51 4.91
C GLN A 196 8.08 -7.64 3.78
N LEU A 197 8.29 -6.54 3.04
CA LEU A 197 9.31 -6.48 1.99
C LEU A 197 10.60 -5.89 2.56
N ILE A 198 11.63 -6.72 2.68
CA ILE A 198 12.96 -6.32 3.17
C ILE A 198 13.92 -6.26 1.99
N GLY A 199 14.86 -5.31 2.02
CA GLY A 199 15.91 -5.20 1.02
C GLY A 199 16.75 -3.97 1.24
N THR A 200 17.84 -3.85 0.47
CA THR A 200 18.81 -2.76 0.59
C THR A 200 18.15 -1.38 0.44
N PRO A 201 18.55 -0.36 1.20
CA PRO A 201 18.15 1.02 0.95
C PRO A 201 18.41 1.42 -0.52
N GLY A 202 17.52 2.20 -1.13
CA GLY A 202 17.67 2.66 -2.51
C GLY A 202 17.29 1.65 -3.61
N ILE A 203 17.04 0.37 -3.30
CA ILE A 203 16.75 -0.66 -4.31
C ILE A 203 15.35 -0.55 -4.98
N GLY A 204 14.57 0.48 -4.63
CA GLY A 204 13.24 0.69 -5.23
C GLY A 204 12.06 0.00 -4.53
N LYS A 205 12.18 -0.46 -3.27
CA LYS A 205 11.06 -1.09 -2.54
C LYS A 205 9.77 -0.25 -2.56
N SER A 206 9.85 1.03 -2.17
CA SER A 206 8.68 1.92 -2.11
C SER A 206 8.32 2.47 -3.49
N MET A 207 9.33 2.91 -4.26
CA MET A 207 9.14 3.60 -5.53
C MET A 207 8.72 2.66 -6.67
N ALA A 208 9.24 1.44 -6.72
CA ALA A 208 8.87 0.42 -7.70
C ALA A 208 7.81 -0.53 -7.14
N ALA A 209 8.14 -1.33 -6.12
CA ALA A 209 7.20 -2.36 -5.64
C ALA A 209 5.94 -1.79 -5.00
N GLY A 210 6.04 -0.73 -4.18
CA GLY A 210 4.88 -0.06 -3.60
C GLY A 210 3.94 0.52 -4.65
N SER A 211 4.49 1.27 -5.62
CA SER A 211 3.76 1.83 -6.76
C SER A 211 3.08 0.76 -7.61
N TYR A 212 3.80 -0.31 -7.93
CA TYR A 212 3.29 -1.42 -8.75
C TYR A 212 2.17 -2.17 -8.04
N LEU A 213 2.32 -2.43 -6.73
CA LEU A 213 1.27 -3.04 -5.92
C LEU A 213 0.02 -2.18 -5.90
N LEU A 214 0.15 -0.86 -5.72
CA LEU A 214 -1.01 0.04 -5.76
C LEU A 214 -1.72 -0.04 -7.12
N TYR A 215 -0.97 0.05 -8.22
CA TYR A 215 -1.53 -0.07 -9.55
C TYR A 215 -2.31 -1.39 -9.73
N GLN A 216 -1.68 -2.51 -9.38
CA GLN A 216 -2.27 -3.83 -9.53
C GLN A 216 -3.50 -4.06 -8.63
N LEU A 217 -3.50 -3.50 -7.41
CA LEU A 217 -4.67 -3.55 -6.52
C LEU A 217 -5.83 -2.72 -7.07
N LEU A 218 -5.56 -1.58 -7.69
CA LEU A 218 -6.57 -0.75 -8.34
C LEU A 218 -7.16 -1.41 -9.60
N GLN A 219 -6.37 -2.24 -10.28
CA GLN A 219 -6.79 -3.04 -11.44
C GLN A 219 -7.36 -4.42 -11.05
N TYR A 220 -7.42 -4.73 -9.75
CA TYR A 220 -7.97 -6.00 -9.29
C TYR A 220 -9.50 -6.01 -9.44
N ASP A 221 -10.07 -7.22 -9.41
CA ASP A 221 -11.50 -7.42 -9.52
C ASP A 221 -12.26 -6.62 -8.44
N VAL A 222 -13.03 -5.62 -8.89
CA VAL A 222 -13.77 -4.67 -8.04
C VAL A 222 -14.85 -5.36 -7.20
N GLU A 223 -15.38 -6.51 -7.65
CA GLU A 223 -16.36 -7.27 -6.88
C GLU A 223 -15.72 -7.93 -5.65
N LYS A 224 -14.43 -8.27 -5.75
CA LYS A 224 -13.66 -8.90 -4.68
C LYS A 224 -12.98 -7.85 -3.80
N LEU A 225 -12.31 -6.86 -4.40
CA LEU A 225 -11.52 -5.86 -3.70
C LEU A 225 -12.09 -4.45 -3.95
N GLN A 226 -12.94 -3.99 -3.04
CA GLN A 226 -13.60 -2.69 -3.16
C GLN A 226 -12.75 -1.51 -2.69
N VAL A 227 -11.83 -1.74 -1.75
CA VAL A 227 -11.05 -0.69 -1.10
C VAL A 227 -9.58 -1.08 -1.02
N ALA A 228 -8.70 -0.19 -1.49
CA ALA A 228 -7.26 -0.26 -1.30
C ALA A 228 -6.79 1.01 -0.58
N ALA A 229 -6.07 0.84 0.53
CA ALA A 229 -5.44 1.94 1.27
C ALA A 229 -3.93 1.89 1.08
N TYR A 230 -3.33 3.02 0.69
CA TYR A 230 -1.89 3.14 0.49
C TYR A 230 -1.35 4.35 1.24
N SER A 231 -0.37 4.11 2.10
CA SER A 231 0.26 5.13 2.93
C SER A 231 1.77 5.17 2.69
N VAL A 232 2.30 6.36 2.39
CA VAL A 232 3.75 6.61 2.34
C VAL A 232 4.14 7.37 3.60
N GLY A 233 4.95 6.75 4.45
CA GLY A 233 5.55 7.40 5.61
C GLY A 233 7.01 7.76 5.34
N GLY A 234 7.45 8.90 5.85
CA GLY A 234 8.85 9.25 6.00
C GLY A 234 9.10 9.68 7.44
N SER A 235 10.16 9.17 8.06
CA SER A 235 10.70 9.79 9.27
C SER A 235 11.41 11.07 8.86
N THR A 236 10.73 12.21 8.98
CA THR A 236 11.42 13.49 9.07
C THR A 236 12.08 13.53 10.44
N THR A 237 13.36 13.17 10.49
CA THR A 237 14.29 13.71 11.51
C THR A 237 14.31 15.22 11.43
#